data_AF-A0A836WPV4-F1
#
_entry.id   AF-A0A836WPV4-F1
#
_cell.length_a   1.000
_cell.length_b   1.000
_cell.length_c   1.000
_cell.angle_alpha   90.00
_cell.angle_beta   90.00
_cell.angle_gamma   90.00
#
_symmetry.space_group_name_H-M   'P 1'
#
loop_
_entity.id
_entity.type
_entity.pdbx_description
1 polymer ?
#
loop_
_entity_poly.entity_id
_entity_poly.type
_entity_poly.pdbx_seq_one_letter_code
_entity_poly.pdbx_strand_id
1 'polypeptide(L)'
;MKNRTYIFFIAAMMLAITSCHKTFPTVTKKNHQVTSMNDLVVSDNFNWKTTKDIFVIIKLPSNAAFVLPISIYDEHSNRIFFTGYPEKDKDQLVTKITIPSYLSKLQLGFPENSGLEPVTVSLTGNNLLYDLTRGQKSVAAPCDLAGFLTYSQGGWGAPAHGNNPGAVRDAYFNAVFPSGLDVGDPSNFTIHFSSATAIETFLPGGGPNNSLTQNLIDPINTNGIGNWAAQIVAAVMNIGYDEAGYLGSGYTDLKNLKYIVGPFSGMTIEDFMIIANTALGGGSTSGYSYIQIGY
;
A
#
# COMPACT_ATOMS: atom_id res chain seq x y z
N MET A 1 -12.55 1.05 66.15
CA MET A 1 -11.76 1.67 65.05
C MET A 1 -11.23 0.57 64.13
N LYS A 2 -11.99 0.19 63.10
CA LYS A 2 -11.62 -0.70 61.97
C LYS A 2 -12.94 -1.01 61.26
N ASN A 3 -13.37 -0.15 60.34
CA ASN A 3 -14.46 -0.42 59.35
C ASN A 3 -14.89 0.81 58.53
N ARG A 4 -14.07 1.87 58.43
CA ARG A 4 -14.41 3.05 57.58
C ARG A 4 -13.46 3.32 56.42
N THR A 5 -12.41 2.52 56.24
CA THR A 5 -11.39 2.74 55.19
C THR A 5 -11.57 1.88 53.94
N TYR A 6 -12.41 0.83 53.99
CA TYR A 6 -12.63 -0.07 52.83
C TYR A 6 -13.79 0.33 51.91
N ILE A 7 -14.66 1.26 52.33
CA ILE A 7 -15.80 1.70 51.52
C ILE A 7 -15.39 2.76 50.48
N PHE A 8 -14.28 3.49 50.70
CA PHE A 8 -13.79 4.48 49.74
C PHE A 8 -12.87 3.90 48.65
N PHE A 9 -12.37 2.67 48.80
CA PHE A 9 -11.49 2.05 47.79
C PHE A 9 -12.24 1.20 46.75
N ILE A 10 -13.49 0.80 47.02
CA ILE A 10 -14.33 0.06 46.06
C ILE A 10 -15.13 1.01 45.16
N ALA A 11 -15.35 2.26 45.58
CA ALA A 11 -16.08 3.26 44.80
C ALA A 11 -15.24 3.98 43.71
N ALA A 12 -13.91 3.82 43.71
CA ALA A 12 -13.02 4.43 42.72
C ALA A 12 -12.62 3.48 41.57
N MET A 13 -13.07 2.22 41.60
CA MET A 13 -12.75 1.19 40.59
C MET A 13 -14.01 0.73 39.84
N MET A 14 -14.85 1.68 39.41
CA MET A 14 -15.97 1.44 38.49
C MET A 14 -16.25 2.63 37.56
N LEU A 15 -15.21 3.39 37.20
CA LEU A 15 -15.33 4.56 36.30
C LEU A 15 -14.19 4.54 35.27
N ALA A 16 -14.09 3.47 34.47
CA ALA A 16 -13.14 3.44 33.36
C ALA A 16 -13.44 2.40 32.26
N ILE A 17 -14.70 2.14 31.89
CA ILE A 17 -14.95 1.51 30.57
C ILE A 17 -16.35 1.86 30.02
N THR A 18 -16.58 3.12 29.69
CA THR A 18 -17.51 3.45 28.61
C THR A 18 -16.68 3.68 27.36
N SER A 19 -16.21 2.59 26.75
CA SER A 19 -15.82 2.61 25.36
C SER A 19 -17.06 2.96 24.54
N CYS A 20 -16.98 3.97 23.68
CA CYS A 20 -17.98 4.20 22.66
C CYS A 20 -17.97 2.99 21.70
N HIS A 21 -18.75 1.96 21.99
CA HIS A 21 -19.18 1.03 20.96
C HIS A 21 -20.09 1.81 20.02
N LYS A 22 -19.53 2.24 18.88
CA LYS A 22 -20.35 2.60 17.72
C LYS A 22 -21.09 1.33 17.31
N THR A 23 -22.35 1.20 17.71
CA THR A 23 -23.25 0.21 17.14
C THR A 23 -23.46 0.58 15.68
N PHE A 24 -22.88 -0.20 14.78
CA PHE A 24 -23.13 -0.05 13.36
C PHE A 24 -24.58 -0.43 13.09
N PRO A 25 -25.38 0.43 12.45
CA PRO A 25 -26.68 0.00 11.95
C PRO A 25 -26.45 -1.05 10.87
N THR A 26 -26.99 -2.25 11.09
CA THR A 26 -27.07 -3.29 10.06
C THR A 26 -27.86 -2.71 8.88
N VAL A 27 -27.19 -2.45 7.76
CA VAL A 27 -27.86 -2.01 6.52
C VAL A 27 -28.62 -3.21 5.97
N THR A 28 -29.84 -3.40 6.44
CA THR A 28 -30.82 -4.25 5.77
C THR A 28 -31.13 -3.55 4.45
N LYS A 29 -30.62 -4.08 3.33
CA LYS A 29 -30.99 -3.63 1.98
C LYS A 29 -32.48 -3.89 1.75
N LYS A 30 -33.33 -3.01 2.26
CA LYS A 30 -34.70 -2.85 1.82
C LYS A 30 -34.65 -1.91 0.63
N ASN A 31 -35.19 -2.33 -0.52
CA ASN A 31 -35.42 -1.48 -1.68
C ASN A 31 -36.34 -0.31 -1.26
N HIS A 32 -35.77 0.76 -0.74
CA HIS A 32 -36.48 2.02 -0.57
C HIS A 32 -36.39 2.77 -1.90
N GLN A 33 -37.53 2.93 -2.56
CA GLN A 33 -37.65 3.98 -3.58
C GLN A 33 -37.34 5.31 -2.90
N VAL A 34 -36.39 6.06 -3.45
CA VAL A 34 -36.06 7.41 -3.01
C VAL A 34 -37.22 8.31 -3.40
N THR A 35 -37.96 8.84 -2.40
CA THR A 35 -39.12 9.71 -2.63
C THR A 35 -38.86 11.17 -2.21
N SER A 36 -37.80 11.40 -1.44
CA SER A 36 -37.40 12.70 -0.91
C SER A 36 -35.87 12.82 -0.85
N MET A 37 -35.34 14.04 -0.86
CA MET A 37 -33.90 14.31 -0.71
C MET A 37 -33.36 13.81 0.64
N ASN A 38 -34.22 13.72 1.66
CA ASN A 38 -33.87 13.18 2.98
C ASN A 38 -33.67 11.65 2.96
N ASP A 39 -34.11 10.96 1.91
CA ASP A 39 -33.93 9.51 1.74
C ASP A 39 -32.55 9.17 1.13
N LEU A 40 -31.78 10.18 0.72
CA LEU A 40 -30.43 10.01 0.18
C LEU A 40 -29.43 9.78 1.32
N VAL A 41 -29.02 8.52 1.48
CA VAL A 41 -27.91 8.16 2.39
C VAL A 41 -26.60 8.28 1.62
N VAL A 42 -25.78 9.26 1.99
CA VAL A 42 -24.40 9.36 1.50
C VAL A 42 -23.57 8.29 2.19
N SER A 43 -22.83 7.49 1.42
CA SER A 43 -21.94 6.47 1.97
C SER A 43 -20.87 7.13 2.85
N ASP A 44 -20.52 6.50 3.98
CA ASP A 44 -19.41 6.93 4.83
C ASP A 44 -18.05 6.95 4.09
N ASN A 45 -17.94 6.24 2.96
CA ASN A 45 -16.75 6.21 2.10
C ASN A 45 -16.79 7.26 0.97
N PHE A 46 -17.81 8.13 0.95
CA PHE A 46 -17.92 9.18 -0.04
C PHE A 46 -16.88 10.27 0.22
N ASN A 47 -15.89 10.37 -0.67
CA ASN A 47 -14.88 11.41 -0.60
C ASN A 47 -15.46 12.74 -1.11
N TRP A 48 -15.85 13.61 -0.19
CA TRP A 48 -16.38 14.95 -0.49
C TRP A 48 -15.35 15.91 -1.08
N LYS A 49 -14.06 15.53 -1.16
CA LYS A 49 -13.01 16.40 -1.70
C LYS A 49 -13.21 16.63 -3.20
N THR A 50 -13.45 17.89 -3.55
CA THR A 50 -13.55 18.37 -4.93
C THR A 50 -12.19 18.54 -5.61
N THR A 51 -11.10 18.40 -4.85
CA THR A 51 -9.72 18.49 -5.33
C THR A 51 -8.90 17.29 -4.86
N LYS A 52 -7.87 16.98 -5.63
CA LYS A 52 -6.83 16.01 -5.27
C LYS A 52 -5.46 16.60 -5.56
N ASP A 53 -4.52 16.26 -4.70
CA ASP A 53 -3.12 16.51 -4.98
C ASP A 53 -2.59 15.43 -5.90
N ILE A 54 -1.85 15.85 -6.92
CA ILE A 54 -1.12 14.95 -7.80
C ILE A 54 0.38 15.25 -7.78
N PHE A 55 1.18 14.20 -7.94
CA PHE A 55 2.60 14.32 -8.21
C PHE A 55 2.84 14.36 -9.71
N VAL A 56 3.62 15.33 -10.16
CA VAL A 56 4.00 15.51 -11.55
C VAL A 56 5.49 15.20 -11.67
N ILE A 57 5.81 14.26 -12.56
CA ILE A 57 7.18 13.93 -12.93
C ILE A 57 7.28 13.97 -14.45
N ILE A 58 8.05 14.93 -14.96
CA ILE A 58 8.31 15.08 -16.38
C ILE A 58 9.80 14.97 -16.62
N LYS A 59 10.23 13.92 -17.31
CA LYS A 59 11.62 13.75 -17.72
C LYS A 59 11.88 14.60 -18.96
N LEU A 60 12.94 15.40 -18.90
CA LEU A 60 13.34 16.35 -19.91
C LEU A 60 14.57 15.84 -20.68
N PRO A 61 14.76 16.27 -21.94
CA PRO A 61 16.04 16.07 -22.64
C PRO A 61 17.13 16.93 -22.00
N SER A 62 18.39 16.48 -22.07
CA SER A 62 19.55 17.17 -21.47
C SER A 62 19.82 18.58 -22.01
N ASN A 63 19.13 19.00 -23.07
CA ASN A 63 19.02 20.39 -23.50
C ASN A 63 17.55 20.84 -23.42
N ALA A 64 17.01 21.01 -22.21
CA ALA A 64 15.60 21.33 -22.03
C ALA A 64 15.25 22.81 -22.23
N ALA A 65 16.22 23.70 -22.42
CA ALA A 65 15.98 25.15 -22.41
C ALA A 65 14.92 25.61 -23.43
N PHE A 66 14.78 24.91 -24.55
CA PHE A 66 13.81 25.23 -25.59
C PHE A 66 12.37 24.82 -25.27
N VAL A 67 12.15 23.88 -24.33
CA VAL A 67 10.83 23.38 -23.93
C VAL A 67 10.31 24.01 -22.64
N LEU A 68 11.00 25.03 -22.13
CA LEU A 68 10.73 25.65 -20.83
C LEU A 68 10.18 27.09 -20.96
N PRO A 69 9.27 27.50 -20.06
CA PRO A 69 8.67 26.71 -18.98
C PRO A 69 7.63 25.71 -19.49
N ILE A 70 7.43 24.63 -18.74
CA ILE A 70 6.32 23.70 -19.01
C ILE A 70 5.10 24.17 -18.25
N SER A 71 3.98 24.25 -18.95
CA SER A 71 2.67 24.57 -18.39
C SER A 71 1.77 23.34 -18.39
N ILE A 72 0.99 23.17 -17.33
CA ILE A 72 0.06 22.06 -17.15
C ILE A 72 -1.35 22.64 -17.12
N TYR A 73 -2.17 22.20 -18.07
CA TYR A 73 -3.53 22.65 -18.29
C TYR A 73 -4.55 21.55 -18.01
N ASP A 74 -5.83 21.92 -17.94
CA ASP A 74 -6.92 20.99 -18.19
C ASP A 74 -6.88 20.44 -19.63
N GLU A 75 -7.66 19.40 -19.92
CA GLU A 75 -7.64 18.70 -21.23
C GLU A 75 -7.92 19.62 -22.43
N HIS A 76 -8.51 20.78 -22.18
CA HIS A 76 -8.93 21.74 -23.20
C HIS A 76 -8.14 23.06 -23.19
N SER A 77 -7.03 23.16 -22.44
CA SER A 77 -6.23 24.39 -22.34
C SER A 77 -6.99 25.64 -21.83
N ASN A 78 -8.13 25.47 -21.17
CA ASN A 78 -8.93 26.56 -20.62
C ASN A 78 -8.39 27.05 -19.26
N ARG A 79 -7.73 26.17 -18.50
CA ARG A 79 -7.23 26.47 -17.16
C ARG A 79 -5.83 25.93 -16.94
N ILE A 80 -4.95 26.80 -16.45
CA ILE A 80 -3.59 26.46 -16.03
C ILE A 80 -3.61 26.02 -14.55
N PHE A 81 -2.98 24.89 -14.25
CA PHE A 81 -2.76 24.40 -12.89
C PHE A 81 -1.34 24.67 -12.40
N PHE A 82 -0.37 24.69 -13.31
CA PHE A 82 1.03 24.89 -12.96
C PHE A 82 1.82 25.38 -14.17
N THR A 83 2.81 26.24 -13.92
CA THR A 83 3.85 26.61 -14.88
C THR A 83 5.17 26.64 -14.13
N GLY A 84 6.20 25.95 -14.64
CA GLY A 84 7.46 25.86 -13.92
C GLY A 84 8.65 25.41 -14.73
N TYR A 85 9.78 25.40 -14.04
CA TYR A 85 11.10 25.02 -14.53
C TYR A 85 11.60 23.79 -13.74
N PRO A 86 12.47 22.96 -14.34
CA PRO A 86 13.10 21.86 -13.62
C PRO A 86 13.93 22.37 -12.45
N GLU A 87 14.14 21.49 -11.48
CA GLU A 87 15.13 21.75 -10.43
C GLU A 87 16.51 21.94 -11.06
N LYS A 88 17.29 22.89 -10.52
CA LYS A 88 18.63 23.22 -11.03
C LYS A 88 19.48 21.95 -11.16
N ASP A 89 20.13 21.77 -12.31
CA ASP A 89 21.01 20.65 -12.64
C ASP A 89 20.31 19.26 -12.70
N LYS A 90 18.98 19.23 -12.88
CA LYS A 90 18.22 17.99 -13.09
C LYS A 90 17.49 17.99 -14.44
N ASP A 91 17.60 16.88 -15.17
CA ASP A 91 16.85 16.59 -16.40
C ASP A 91 15.38 16.18 -16.11
N GLN A 92 14.78 16.76 -15.07
CA GLN A 92 13.40 16.45 -14.65
C GLN A 92 12.72 17.63 -13.95
N LEU A 93 11.43 17.79 -14.25
CA LEU A 93 10.51 18.61 -13.48
C LEU A 93 9.75 17.70 -12.51
N VAL A 94 9.94 17.92 -11.22
CA VAL A 94 9.24 17.22 -10.13
C VAL A 94 8.48 18.24 -9.31
N THR A 95 7.16 18.10 -9.21
CA THR A 95 6.34 19.02 -8.42
C THR A 95 5.06 18.36 -7.93
N LYS A 96 4.44 18.96 -6.91
CA LYS A 96 3.14 18.58 -6.40
C LYS A 96 2.13 19.68 -6.72
N ILE A 97 1.03 19.34 -7.36
CA ILE A 97 -0.01 20.31 -7.76
C ILE A 97 -1.39 19.84 -7.32
N THR A 98 -2.30 20.77 -7.05
CA THR A 98 -3.68 20.48 -6.66
C THR A 98 -4.62 20.72 -7.83
N ILE A 99 -5.36 19.69 -8.23
CA ILE A 99 -6.30 19.74 -9.36
C ILE A 99 -7.71 19.32 -8.93
N PRO A 100 -8.76 19.65 -9.70
CA PRO A 100 -10.08 19.08 -9.48
C PRO A 100 -10.06 17.55 -9.51
N SER A 101 -10.76 16.92 -8.56
CA SER A 101 -10.70 15.46 -8.36
C SER A 101 -11.28 14.66 -9.54
N TYR A 102 -12.21 15.25 -10.30
CA TYR A 102 -12.83 14.67 -11.48
C TYR A 102 -11.90 14.57 -12.71
N LEU A 103 -10.78 15.30 -12.73
CA LEU A 103 -9.86 15.25 -13.87
C LEU A 103 -9.07 13.94 -13.85
N SER A 104 -9.07 13.25 -14.99
CA SER A 104 -8.30 12.02 -15.23
C SER A 104 -7.19 12.21 -16.26
N LYS A 105 -7.14 13.37 -16.91
CA LYS A 105 -6.14 13.76 -17.90
C LYS A 105 -5.82 15.23 -17.74
N LEU A 106 -4.59 15.59 -18.09
CA LEU A 106 -4.12 16.97 -18.16
C LEU A 106 -3.33 17.15 -19.46
N GLN A 107 -3.17 18.39 -19.88
CA GLN A 107 -2.40 18.72 -21.07
C GLN A 107 -1.10 19.40 -20.68
N LEU A 108 0.01 18.93 -21.24
CA LEU A 108 1.31 19.60 -21.16
C LEU A 108 1.40 20.57 -22.34
N GLY A 109 1.57 21.86 -22.04
CA GLY A 109 1.86 22.88 -23.02
C GLY A 109 3.31 23.33 -22.94
N PHE A 110 3.86 23.64 -24.11
CA PHE A 110 5.22 24.09 -24.29
C PHE A 110 5.23 25.53 -24.82
N PRO A 111 6.35 26.26 -24.68
CA PRO A 111 6.49 27.58 -25.29
C PRO A 111 6.27 27.52 -26.80
N GLU A 112 5.64 28.52 -27.40
CA GLU A 112 5.38 28.57 -28.86
C GLU A 112 6.67 28.39 -29.69
N ASN A 113 7.79 28.92 -29.18
CA ASN A 113 9.10 28.84 -29.82
C ASN A 113 9.76 27.45 -29.75
N SER A 114 9.17 26.49 -29.02
CA SER A 114 9.72 25.13 -28.88
C SER A 114 9.45 24.25 -30.10
N GLY A 115 8.46 24.61 -30.94
CA GLY A 115 8.00 23.79 -32.06
C GLY A 115 7.35 22.47 -31.64
N LEU A 116 6.89 22.36 -30.39
CA LEU A 116 6.23 21.16 -29.86
C LEU A 116 4.73 21.41 -29.72
N GLU A 117 3.94 20.44 -30.17
CA GLU A 117 2.50 20.43 -29.96
C GLU A 117 2.15 20.05 -28.52
N PRO A 118 1.07 20.60 -27.94
CA PRO A 118 0.60 20.22 -26.61
C PRO A 118 0.27 18.73 -26.51
N VAL A 119 0.63 18.10 -25.38
CA VAL A 119 0.45 16.65 -25.18
C VAL A 119 -0.55 16.38 -24.07
N THR A 120 -1.62 15.66 -24.38
CA THR A 120 -2.54 15.12 -23.37
C THR A 120 -1.96 13.87 -22.70
N VAL A 121 -1.88 13.90 -21.37
CA VAL A 121 -1.34 12.86 -20.50
C VAL A 121 -2.41 12.38 -19.54
N SER A 122 -2.62 11.06 -19.48
CA SER A 122 -3.55 10.46 -18.53
C SER A 122 -2.90 10.35 -17.15
N LEU A 123 -3.69 10.59 -16.10
CA LEU A 123 -3.26 10.37 -14.73
C LEU A 123 -3.28 8.87 -14.42
N THR A 124 -2.22 8.40 -13.77
CA THR A 124 -2.17 7.05 -13.20
C THR A 124 -2.29 7.18 -11.68
N GLY A 125 -3.51 6.99 -11.17
CA GLY A 125 -3.86 7.36 -9.79
C GLY A 125 -3.78 8.87 -9.60
N ASN A 126 -2.92 9.31 -8.67
CA ASN A 126 -2.64 10.71 -8.41
C ASN A 126 -1.31 11.16 -9.04
N ASN A 127 -0.87 10.55 -10.14
CA ASN A 127 0.40 10.92 -10.77
C ASN A 127 0.22 11.29 -12.24
N LEU A 128 0.95 12.31 -12.67
CA LEU A 128 1.18 12.64 -14.07
C LEU A 128 2.64 12.35 -14.39
N LEU A 129 2.87 11.44 -15.35
CA LEU A 129 4.19 10.90 -15.64
C LEU A 129 4.43 10.97 -17.14
N TYR A 130 5.47 11.71 -17.56
CA TYR A 130 5.76 11.92 -18.97
C TYR A 130 7.26 11.91 -19.27
N ASP A 131 7.69 11.22 -20.32
CA ASP A 131 9.07 11.26 -20.81
C ASP A 131 9.13 11.96 -22.17
N LEU A 132 9.60 13.21 -22.17
CA LEU A 132 9.80 13.99 -23.40
C LEU A 132 10.89 13.39 -24.30
N THR A 133 11.84 12.64 -23.74
CA THR A 133 12.92 12.02 -24.52
C THR A 133 12.41 10.84 -25.35
N ARG A 134 11.30 10.22 -24.94
CA ARG A 134 10.71 9.02 -25.57
C ARG A 134 9.29 9.24 -26.09
N GLY A 135 8.72 10.43 -25.88
CA GLY A 135 7.32 10.75 -26.21
C GLY A 135 6.29 9.93 -25.41
N GLN A 136 6.67 9.33 -24.28
CA GLN A 136 5.84 8.37 -23.57
C GLN A 136 4.92 9.05 -22.55
N LYS A 137 3.61 8.81 -22.74
CA LYS A 137 2.47 9.37 -21.95
C LYS A 137 2.29 8.76 -20.56
N SER A 138 3.07 7.75 -20.23
CA SER A 138 3.08 7.09 -18.92
C SER A 138 4.44 6.43 -18.80
N VAL A 139 5.33 7.10 -18.07
CA VAL A 139 6.50 6.42 -17.51
C VAL A 139 5.99 5.82 -16.22
N ALA A 140 6.33 4.57 -15.88
CA ALA A 140 6.30 4.21 -14.46
C ALA A 140 7.08 5.30 -13.72
N ALA A 141 6.51 5.91 -12.68
CA ALA A 141 7.25 6.89 -11.90
C ALA A 141 8.58 6.23 -11.54
N PRO A 142 9.72 6.93 -11.57
CA PRO A 142 10.93 6.35 -11.03
C PRO A 142 10.71 6.18 -9.53
N CYS A 143 10.06 5.09 -9.12
CA CYS A 143 10.44 4.35 -7.94
C CYS A 143 11.89 3.97 -8.23
N ASP A 144 12.84 4.74 -7.74
CA ASP A 144 14.20 4.24 -7.69
C ASP A 144 14.20 3.09 -6.68
N LEU A 145 14.02 1.88 -7.19
CA LEU A 145 14.07 0.65 -6.42
C LEU A 145 15.51 0.14 -6.31
N ALA A 146 16.50 0.91 -6.78
CA ALA A 146 17.89 0.54 -6.62
C ALA A 146 18.21 0.37 -5.13
N GLY A 147 18.81 -0.77 -4.80
CA GLY A 147 19.11 -1.14 -3.43
C GLY A 147 18.00 -1.91 -2.72
N PHE A 148 16.77 -2.00 -3.25
CA PHE A 148 15.78 -2.91 -2.67
C PHE A 148 15.92 -4.31 -3.25
N LEU A 149 15.85 -5.32 -2.39
CA LEU A 149 15.90 -6.73 -2.78
C LEU A 149 14.76 -7.48 -2.10
N THR A 150 13.95 -8.14 -2.90
CA THR A 150 12.87 -9.01 -2.42
C THR A 150 12.96 -10.36 -3.09
N TYR A 151 12.43 -11.37 -2.41
CA TYR A 151 12.30 -12.72 -2.94
C TYR A 151 10.84 -13.14 -3.00
N SER A 152 10.53 -13.99 -3.98
CA SER A 152 9.21 -14.60 -4.11
C SER A 152 9.02 -15.67 -3.03
N GLN A 153 7.76 -16.07 -2.81
CA GLN A 153 7.46 -17.24 -1.96
C GLN A 153 8.25 -18.50 -2.36
N GLY A 154 8.48 -18.73 -3.65
CA GLY A 154 9.27 -19.87 -4.12
C GLY A 154 10.76 -19.73 -3.81
N GLY A 155 11.28 -18.50 -3.76
CA GLY A 155 12.63 -18.24 -3.29
C GLY A 155 12.77 -18.55 -1.80
N TRP A 156 11.87 -17.99 -0.98
CA TRP A 156 11.87 -18.21 0.46
C TRP A 156 11.58 -19.66 0.88
N GLY A 157 10.84 -20.42 0.07
CA GLY A 157 10.58 -21.84 0.27
C GLY A 157 11.65 -22.77 -0.31
N ALA A 158 12.67 -22.26 -1.00
CA ALA A 158 13.70 -23.11 -1.58
C ALA A 158 14.59 -23.74 -0.49
N PRO A 159 15.08 -24.97 -0.68
CA PRO A 159 16.13 -25.53 0.15
C PRO A 159 17.38 -24.65 0.14
N ALA A 160 18.06 -24.52 1.28
CA ALA A 160 19.28 -23.73 1.38
C ALA A 160 20.39 -24.31 0.50
N HIS A 161 20.88 -23.52 -0.45
CA HIS A 161 22.00 -23.90 -1.32
C HIS A 161 22.77 -22.68 -1.81
N GLY A 162 24.07 -22.62 -1.51
CA GLY A 162 24.92 -21.49 -1.86
C GLY A 162 24.38 -20.18 -1.25
N ASN A 163 24.23 -19.16 -2.09
CA ASN A 163 23.74 -17.84 -1.68
C ASN A 163 22.27 -17.60 -2.10
N ASN A 164 21.46 -18.65 -2.15
CA ASN A 164 20.04 -18.51 -2.49
C ASN A 164 19.22 -17.98 -1.29
N PRO A 165 17.95 -17.58 -1.51
CA PRO A 165 17.12 -17.03 -0.43
C PRO A 165 16.85 -18.01 0.71
N GLY A 166 16.80 -19.32 0.43
CA GLY A 166 16.71 -20.35 1.47
C GLY A 166 17.91 -20.35 2.43
N ALA A 167 19.12 -20.13 1.91
CA ALA A 167 20.32 -19.99 2.76
C ALA A 167 20.29 -18.71 3.60
N VAL A 168 19.80 -17.60 3.05
CA VAL A 168 19.61 -16.33 3.81
C VAL A 168 18.57 -16.53 4.92
N ARG A 169 17.45 -17.20 4.60
CA ARG A 169 16.41 -17.56 5.58
C ARG A 169 17.00 -18.33 6.75
N ASP A 170 17.68 -19.44 6.47
CA ASP A 170 18.18 -20.33 7.51
C ASP A 170 19.25 -19.67 8.38
N ALA A 171 20.08 -18.81 7.79
CA ALA A 171 21.15 -18.13 8.50
C ALA A 171 20.66 -17.08 9.50
N TYR A 172 19.59 -16.32 9.16
CA TYR A 172 19.20 -15.14 9.93
C TYR A 172 17.79 -15.19 10.53
N PHE A 173 17.04 -16.27 10.36
CA PHE A 173 15.65 -16.36 10.86
C PHE A 173 15.52 -15.97 12.34
N ASN A 174 16.35 -16.53 13.23
CA ASN A 174 16.26 -16.23 14.66
C ASN A 174 16.70 -14.79 15.01
N ALA A 175 17.49 -14.14 14.15
CA ALA A 175 17.89 -12.75 14.33
C ALA A 175 16.76 -11.79 13.90
N VAL A 176 16.05 -12.13 12.83
CA VAL A 176 14.94 -11.33 12.29
C VAL A 176 13.64 -11.57 13.08
N PHE A 177 13.37 -12.82 13.43
CA PHE A 177 12.14 -13.31 14.06
C PHE A 177 12.46 -14.10 15.34
N PRO A 178 12.95 -13.44 16.41
CA PRO A 178 13.41 -14.12 17.63
C PRO A 178 12.31 -14.88 18.38
N SER A 179 11.06 -14.49 18.20
CA SER A 179 9.88 -15.16 18.75
C SER A 179 9.14 -16.04 17.74
N GLY A 180 9.71 -16.25 16.55
CA GLY A 180 8.98 -16.78 15.39
C GLY A 180 8.27 -15.69 14.59
N LEU A 181 7.64 -16.12 13.50
CA LEU A 181 6.93 -15.27 12.55
C LEU A 181 5.43 -15.53 12.64
N ASP A 182 4.66 -14.49 12.92
CA ASP A 182 3.20 -14.53 12.92
C ASP A 182 2.63 -13.80 11.69
N VAL A 183 1.64 -14.41 11.03
CA VAL A 183 0.81 -13.76 10.00
C VAL A 183 -0.67 -13.95 10.30
N GLY A 184 -1.51 -13.08 9.78
CA GLY A 184 -2.95 -13.07 10.04
C GLY A 184 -3.36 -12.02 11.06
N ASP A 185 -4.55 -12.20 11.65
CA ASP A 185 -5.14 -11.24 12.58
C ASP A 185 -5.11 -11.81 14.00
N PRO A 186 -4.33 -11.23 14.93
CA PRO A 186 -4.32 -11.66 16.33
C PRO A 186 -5.69 -11.59 17.02
N SER A 187 -6.61 -10.78 16.50
CA SER A 187 -7.99 -10.69 17.01
C SER A 187 -8.90 -11.80 16.48
N ASN A 188 -8.46 -12.56 15.48
CA ASN A 188 -9.21 -13.64 14.84
C ASN A 188 -8.32 -14.89 14.69
N PHE A 189 -7.77 -15.12 13.50
CA PHE A 189 -6.95 -16.28 13.19
C PHE A 189 -5.56 -15.91 12.67
N THR A 190 -4.57 -16.68 13.10
CA THR A 190 -3.15 -16.48 12.80
C THR A 190 -2.49 -17.78 12.34
N ILE A 191 -1.36 -17.63 11.63
CA ILE A 191 -0.39 -18.68 11.42
C ILE A 191 0.88 -18.29 12.14
N HIS A 192 1.33 -19.15 13.05
CA HIS A 192 2.62 -19.02 13.73
C HIS A 192 3.65 -19.95 13.09
N PHE A 193 4.82 -19.42 12.75
CA PHE A 193 5.98 -20.18 12.32
C PHE A 193 7.10 -20.07 13.35
N SER A 194 7.42 -21.20 13.97
CA SER A 194 8.42 -21.28 15.03
C SER A 194 9.87 -21.27 14.51
N SER A 195 10.08 -21.58 13.23
CA SER A 195 11.42 -21.78 12.66
C SER A 195 11.51 -21.53 11.14
N ALA A 196 12.74 -21.33 10.67
CA ALA A 196 13.08 -21.28 9.24
C ALA A 196 12.62 -22.53 8.47
N THR A 197 12.76 -23.71 9.07
CA THR A 197 12.31 -24.98 8.47
C THR A 197 10.79 -25.06 8.33
N ALA A 198 10.03 -24.49 9.28
CA ALA A 198 8.58 -24.42 9.16
C ALA A 198 8.16 -23.55 7.96
N ILE A 199 8.86 -22.44 7.72
CA ILE A 199 8.67 -21.60 6.54
C ILE A 199 9.03 -22.35 5.25
N GLU A 200 10.17 -23.06 5.22
CA GLU A 200 10.56 -23.90 4.08
C GLU A 200 9.46 -24.89 3.71
N THR A 201 8.91 -25.56 4.72
CA THR A 201 7.91 -26.61 4.54
C THR A 201 6.56 -26.05 4.10
N PHE A 202 6.29 -24.79 4.44
CA PHE A 202 5.05 -24.10 4.07
C PHE A 202 5.10 -23.43 2.69
N LEU A 203 6.28 -23.01 2.22
CA LEU A 203 6.41 -22.29 0.95
C LEU A 203 7.00 -23.19 -0.17
N PRO A 204 6.57 -23.01 -1.43
CA PRO A 204 5.52 -22.12 -1.90
C PRO A 204 4.12 -22.68 -1.61
N GLY A 205 3.14 -21.79 -1.53
CA GLY A 205 1.74 -22.15 -1.40
C GLY A 205 0.97 -22.16 -2.70
N GLY A 206 -0.03 -23.03 -2.74
CA GLY A 206 -0.99 -23.14 -3.82
C GLY A 206 -2.43 -23.12 -3.31
N GLY A 207 -3.37 -23.10 -4.26
CA GLY A 207 -4.80 -23.16 -3.96
C GLY A 207 -5.48 -21.79 -3.87
N PRO A 208 -6.78 -21.77 -3.51
CA PRO A 208 -7.63 -20.59 -3.56
C PRO A 208 -7.21 -19.51 -2.55
N ASN A 209 -7.54 -18.26 -2.86
CA ASN A 209 -7.35 -17.14 -1.95
C ASN A 209 -8.51 -17.08 -0.96
N ASN A 210 -8.34 -17.68 0.23
CA ASN A 210 -9.34 -17.70 1.29
C ASN A 210 -8.77 -17.11 2.58
N SER A 211 -9.64 -16.58 3.45
CA SER A 211 -9.27 -16.26 4.83
C SER A 211 -9.10 -17.53 5.65
N LEU A 212 -8.33 -17.40 6.73
CA LEU A 212 -8.16 -18.44 7.73
C LEU A 212 -9.48 -18.71 8.47
N THR A 213 -9.65 -19.96 8.87
CA THR A 213 -10.82 -20.44 9.64
C THR A 213 -10.42 -20.96 11.02
N GLN A 214 -9.13 -21.04 11.31
CA GLN A 214 -8.55 -21.49 12.57
C GLN A 214 -7.12 -20.96 12.74
N ASN A 215 -6.63 -20.95 13.97
CA ASN A 215 -5.21 -20.72 14.25
C ASN A 215 -4.38 -21.93 13.81
N LEU A 216 -3.20 -21.66 13.26
CA LEU A 216 -2.28 -22.69 12.76
C LEU A 216 -0.89 -22.46 13.37
N ILE A 217 -0.19 -23.55 13.67
CA ILE A 217 1.20 -23.53 14.14
C ILE A 217 1.99 -24.46 13.22
N ASP A 218 3.06 -23.95 12.63
CA ASP A 218 3.93 -24.63 11.68
C ASP A 218 3.17 -25.46 10.63
N PRO A 219 2.16 -24.88 9.95
CA PRO A 219 1.38 -25.65 9.01
C PRO A 219 2.21 -26.04 7.79
N ILE A 220 1.88 -27.19 7.22
CA ILE A 220 2.40 -27.65 5.94
C ILE A 220 1.39 -27.30 4.85
N ASN A 221 1.86 -26.80 3.71
CA ASN A 221 0.97 -26.29 2.66
C ASN A 221 0.41 -27.36 1.71
N THR A 222 0.35 -28.61 2.15
CA THR A 222 -0.25 -29.72 1.38
C THR A 222 -1.77 -29.57 1.22
N ASN A 223 -2.40 -28.69 2.00
CA ASN A 223 -3.86 -28.65 2.17
C ASN A 223 -4.54 -27.39 1.62
N GLY A 224 -3.84 -26.52 0.89
CA GLY A 224 -4.47 -25.36 0.26
C GLY A 224 -4.85 -24.25 1.26
N ILE A 225 -3.97 -23.98 2.23
CA ILE A 225 -4.04 -22.78 3.10
C ILE A 225 -4.02 -21.49 2.24
N GLY A 226 -3.58 -21.63 0.99
CA GLY A 226 -3.88 -20.70 -0.09
C GLY A 226 -2.62 -20.02 -0.58
N ASN A 227 -2.55 -19.80 -1.89
CA ASN A 227 -1.49 -19.01 -2.51
C ASN A 227 -1.38 -17.63 -1.84
N TRP A 228 -2.49 -17.04 -1.42
CA TRP A 228 -2.53 -15.75 -0.76
C TRP A 228 -1.80 -15.72 0.59
N ALA A 229 -2.01 -16.73 1.45
CA ALA A 229 -1.29 -16.83 2.72
C ALA A 229 0.23 -16.93 2.49
N ALA A 230 0.64 -17.71 1.49
CA ALA A 230 2.05 -17.86 1.13
C ALA A 230 2.68 -16.56 0.59
N GLN A 231 1.94 -15.77 -0.19
CA GLN A 231 2.39 -14.45 -0.63
C GLN A 231 2.52 -13.47 0.53
N ILE A 232 1.59 -13.48 1.49
CA ILE A 232 1.67 -12.63 2.69
C ILE A 232 2.88 -13.02 3.55
N VAL A 233 3.13 -14.32 3.77
CA VAL A 233 4.32 -14.80 4.48
C VAL A 233 5.59 -14.32 3.78
N ALA A 234 5.68 -14.48 2.46
CA ALA A 234 6.83 -14.02 1.69
C ALA A 234 7.03 -12.49 1.79
N ALA A 235 5.94 -11.71 1.79
CA ALA A 235 6.00 -10.27 1.95
C ALA A 235 6.48 -9.84 3.34
N VAL A 236 5.99 -10.49 4.40
CA VAL A 236 6.46 -10.26 5.79
C VAL A 236 7.94 -10.60 5.92
N MET A 237 8.40 -11.69 5.28
CA MET A 237 9.83 -12.03 5.26
C MET A 237 10.67 -10.97 4.54
N ASN A 238 10.23 -10.50 3.38
CA ASN A 238 10.96 -9.43 2.66
C ASN A 238 11.12 -8.18 3.53
N ILE A 239 10.05 -7.77 4.23
CA ILE A 239 10.08 -6.60 5.11
C ILE A 239 10.99 -6.82 6.31
N GLY A 240 10.83 -7.93 7.03
CA GLY A 240 11.60 -8.19 8.24
C GLY A 240 13.10 -8.32 7.98
N TYR A 241 13.48 -9.00 6.89
CA TYR A 241 14.90 -9.17 6.56
C TYR A 241 15.53 -7.88 6.00
N ASP A 242 14.78 -7.05 5.27
CA ASP A 242 15.23 -5.72 4.85
C ASP A 242 15.44 -4.80 6.05
N GLU A 243 14.46 -4.74 6.97
CA GLU A 243 14.55 -3.94 8.20
C GLU A 243 15.72 -4.38 9.10
N ALA A 244 16.00 -5.68 9.16
CA ALA A 244 17.14 -6.22 9.90
C ALA A 244 18.50 -6.03 9.19
N GLY A 245 18.52 -5.48 7.97
CA GLY A 245 19.73 -5.23 7.18
C GLY A 245 20.33 -6.46 6.50
N TYR A 246 19.55 -7.54 6.37
CA TYR A 246 19.96 -8.78 5.69
C TYR A 246 19.48 -8.85 4.22
N LEU A 247 18.67 -7.89 3.78
CA LEU A 247 18.30 -7.71 2.38
C LEU A 247 18.54 -6.28 1.93
N GLY A 248 18.94 -6.17 0.66
CA GLY A 248 19.10 -4.88 0.01
C GLY A 248 20.23 -4.04 0.62
N SER A 249 20.31 -2.83 0.09
CA SER A 249 21.18 -1.74 0.52
C SER A 249 20.45 -0.40 0.30
N GLY A 250 19.12 -0.41 0.40
CA GLY A 250 18.27 0.76 0.17
C GLY A 250 18.55 1.85 1.20
N TYR A 251 18.30 3.10 0.82
CA TYR A 251 18.47 4.26 1.71
C TYR A 251 17.35 4.41 2.75
N THR A 252 16.27 3.64 2.62
CA THR A 252 15.12 3.58 3.54
C THR A 252 14.60 2.15 3.59
N ASP A 253 13.94 1.79 4.68
CA ASP A 253 13.34 0.45 4.82
C ASP A 253 12.22 0.23 3.81
N LEU A 254 12.11 -1.01 3.32
CA LEU A 254 11.11 -1.48 2.37
C LEU A 254 9.69 -1.16 2.83
N LYS A 255 9.39 -1.33 4.13
CA LYS A 255 8.06 -1.07 4.70
C LYS A 255 7.59 0.38 4.52
N ASN A 256 8.52 1.33 4.40
CA ASN A 256 8.24 2.75 4.26
C ASN A 256 7.95 3.15 2.81
N LEU A 257 8.19 2.26 1.84
CA LEU A 257 7.83 2.51 0.45
C LEU A 257 6.32 2.65 0.31
N LYS A 258 5.91 3.46 -0.67
CA LYS A 258 4.49 3.75 -0.93
C LYS A 258 4.06 3.22 -2.27
N TYR A 259 2.85 2.69 -2.32
CA TYR A 259 2.18 2.40 -3.58
C TYR A 259 1.99 3.71 -4.33
N ILE A 260 2.55 3.81 -5.53
CA ILE A 260 2.38 5.01 -6.36
C ILE A 260 1.06 4.94 -7.14
N VAL A 261 0.55 3.75 -7.41
CA VAL A 261 -0.62 3.53 -8.29
C VAL A 261 -1.58 2.49 -7.70
N GLY A 262 -2.79 2.43 -8.26
CA GLY A 262 -3.78 1.41 -7.90
C GLY A 262 -4.64 1.76 -6.67
N PRO A 263 -5.45 0.81 -6.18
CA PRO A 263 -6.39 1.04 -5.08
C PRO A 263 -5.72 1.42 -3.75
N PHE A 264 -4.43 1.13 -3.61
CA PHE A 264 -3.62 1.44 -2.43
C PHE A 264 -2.72 2.67 -2.63
N SER A 265 -2.90 3.45 -3.71
CA SER A 265 -2.07 4.63 -4.00
C SER A 265 -1.93 5.55 -2.78
N GLY A 266 -0.69 5.86 -2.39
CA GLY A 266 -0.32 6.70 -1.25
C GLY A 266 -0.16 5.95 0.08
N MET A 267 -0.60 4.69 0.15
CA MET A 267 -0.43 3.80 1.30
C MET A 267 1.00 3.28 1.37
N THR A 268 1.54 3.12 2.58
CA THR A 268 2.84 2.47 2.78
C THR A 268 2.71 0.95 2.63
N ILE A 269 3.82 0.25 2.42
CA ILE A 269 3.85 -1.22 2.46
C ILE A 269 3.45 -1.70 3.86
N GLU A 270 3.86 -1.03 4.93
CA GLU A 270 3.46 -1.34 6.30
C GLU A 270 1.92 -1.29 6.48
N ASP A 271 1.29 -0.18 6.08
CA ASP A 271 -0.16 0.00 6.18
C ASP A 271 -0.92 -1.04 5.35
N PHE A 272 -0.42 -1.35 4.14
CA PHE A 272 -0.99 -2.40 3.31
C PHE A 272 -0.88 -3.77 3.98
N MET A 273 0.26 -4.08 4.59
CA MET A 273 0.48 -5.36 5.26
C MET A 273 -0.41 -5.53 6.49
N ILE A 274 -0.80 -4.46 7.18
CA ILE A 274 -1.82 -4.51 8.23
C ILE A 274 -3.15 -4.97 7.63
N ILE A 275 -3.60 -4.34 6.53
CA ILE A 275 -4.85 -4.70 5.85
C ILE A 275 -4.80 -6.15 5.34
N ALA A 276 -3.69 -6.55 4.73
CA ALA A 276 -3.51 -7.90 4.19
C ALA A 276 -3.53 -8.98 5.28
N ASN A 277 -2.85 -8.75 6.41
CA ASN A 277 -2.87 -9.66 7.55
C ASN A 277 -4.25 -9.72 8.21
N THR A 278 -4.92 -8.57 8.41
CA THR A 278 -6.30 -8.53 8.92
C THR A 278 -7.23 -9.33 8.02
N ALA A 279 -7.14 -9.15 6.70
CA ALA A 279 -7.95 -9.85 5.73
C ALA A 279 -7.66 -11.37 5.75
N LEU A 280 -6.39 -11.77 5.81
CA LEU A 280 -5.99 -13.18 5.92
C LEU A 280 -6.59 -13.83 7.17
N GLY A 281 -6.54 -13.13 8.31
CA GLY A 281 -7.12 -13.62 9.57
C GLY A 281 -8.65 -13.65 9.61
N GLY A 282 -9.34 -13.19 8.57
CA GLY A 282 -10.81 -13.14 8.50
C GLY A 282 -11.43 -11.87 9.07
N GLY A 283 -10.63 -10.84 9.34
CA GLY A 283 -11.06 -9.54 9.84
C GLY A 283 -11.61 -8.61 8.77
N SER A 284 -12.04 -7.41 9.19
CA SER A 284 -12.57 -6.38 8.29
C SER A 284 -11.46 -5.76 7.44
N THR A 285 -11.67 -5.69 6.13
CA THR A 285 -10.68 -5.22 5.14
C THR A 285 -10.75 -3.72 4.87
N SER A 286 -11.35 -2.92 5.76
CA SER A 286 -11.49 -1.46 5.62
C SER A 286 -12.10 -1.01 4.28
N GLY A 287 -12.99 -1.84 3.71
CA GLY A 287 -13.68 -1.55 2.45
C GLY A 287 -12.98 -2.07 1.17
N TYR A 288 -11.81 -2.70 1.27
CA TYR A 288 -11.13 -3.34 0.15
C TYR A 288 -11.63 -4.76 -0.08
N SER A 289 -11.73 -5.20 -1.34
CA SER A 289 -12.09 -6.60 -1.63
C SER A 289 -10.89 -7.53 -1.49
N TYR A 290 -11.15 -8.81 -1.16
CA TYR A 290 -10.13 -9.86 -1.16
C TYR A 290 -9.40 -9.98 -2.51
N ILE A 291 -10.10 -9.71 -3.61
CA ILE A 291 -9.50 -9.68 -4.95
C ILE A 291 -8.50 -8.53 -5.07
N GLN A 292 -8.82 -7.33 -4.55
CA GLN A 292 -7.89 -6.21 -4.60
C GLN A 292 -6.63 -6.44 -3.76
N ILE A 293 -6.73 -7.17 -2.64
CA ILE A 293 -5.60 -7.42 -1.75
C ILE A 293 -4.74 -8.61 -2.22
N GLY A 294 -5.34 -9.58 -2.90
CA GLY A 294 -4.67 -10.79 -3.39
C GLY A 294 -3.97 -10.66 -4.74
N TYR A 295 -3.98 -9.48 -5.36
CA TYR A 295 -3.28 -9.13 -6.60
C TYR A 295 -2.21 -8.07 -6.33
#